data_AF-A0A6C0AF42-F1
#
_entry.id   AF-A0A6C0AF42-F1
#
_cell.length_a   1.000
_cell.length_b   1.000
_cell.length_c   1.000
_cell.angle_alpha   90.00
_cell.angle_beta   90.00
_cell.angle_gamma   90.00
#
_symmetry.space_group_name_H-M   'P 1'
#
loop_
_entity.id
_entity.type
_entity.pdbx_description
1 polymer ?
#
loop_
_entity_poly.entity_id
_entity_poly.type
_entity_poly.pdbx_seq_one_letter_code
_entity_poly.pdbx_strand_id
1 'polypeptide(L)'
;MEIELNLLEEPKYSYLKKSQFYRNLDSESEEKIFILHICPIDEQNINKFGQTLDFWNVDKLPICFFYLIWKKIKKYLISFEKVEKYLNSNIQSVKKATKDVIRIKFYIIFNKLLKKNSLIYIDQLFKRYEKFKNNSLTIFLIYCIKKENIEGFELIIRYEKIYFPEMYENGEINRFKELFNYCMRKGKYIFFKYLHERGVEFKNLYISSAIKKIENKEYQKCLKYFVDNVKNLSQWKREYFNRKLKETDPYFFGKGMNLLRIYESD
;
A
#
# COMPACT_ATOMS: atom_id res chain seq x y z
N MET A 1 36.20 8.15 16.86
CA MET A 1 36.62 7.26 15.75
C MET A 1 36.87 8.19 14.58
N GLU A 2 38.14 8.45 14.32
CA GLU A 2 38.63 9.17 13.14
C GLU A 2 38.45 8.24 11.94
N ILE A 3 37.98 8.78 10.82
CA ILE A 3 37.68 7.98 9.63
C ILE A 3 38.67 8.43 8.57
N GLU A 4 39.66 7.61 8.20
CA GLU A 4 40.47 7.87 7.01
C GLU A 4 39.60 7.87 5.73
N LEU A 5 39.94 8.66 4.71
CA LEU A 5 39.24 8.61 3.41
C LEU A 5 39.21 7.21 2.77
N ASN A 6 40.19 6.36 3.09
CA ASN A 6 40.22 4.95 2.74
C ASN A 6 39.00 4.17 3.24
N LEU A 7 38.31 4.63 4.31
CA LEU A 7 37.04 4.03 4.74
C LEU A 7 35.94 4.21 3.69
N LEU A 8 35.95 5.25 2.85
CA LEU A 8 34.96 5.36 1.76
C LEU A 8 35.12 4.25 0.72
N GLU A 9 36.31 3.62 0.64
CA GLU A 9 36.52 2.42 -0.18
C GLU A 9 35.83 1.18 0.39
N GLU A 10 35.45 1.19 1.68
CA GLU A 10 34.67 0.10 2.23
C GLU A 10 33.26 0.04 1.61
N PRO A 11 32.79 -1.15 1.23
CA PRO A 11 31.48 -1.33 0.60
C PRO A 11 30.32 -0.71 1.40
N LYS A 12 30.42 -0.72 2.73
CA LYS A 12 29.39 -0.20 3.63
C LYS A 12 29.20 1.31 3.52
N TYR A 13 30.26 2.07 3.19
CA TYR A 13 30.21 3.54 3.04
C TYR A 13 30.08 4.01 1.60
N SER A 14 29.96 3.09 0.64
CA SER A 14 29.83 3.38 -0.80
C SER A 14 28.69 4.36 -1.14
N TYR A 15 27.67 4.47 -0.29
CA TYR A 15 26.57 5.43 -0.47
C TYR A 15 27.03 6.89 -0.35
N LEU A 16 28.11 7.18 0.38
CA LEU A 16 28.68 8.52 0.53
C LEU A 16 29.43 8.97 -0.71
N LYS A 17 30.05 8.06 -1.48
CA LYS A 17 30.70 8.40 -2.76
C LYS A 17 29.73 8.98 -3.79
N LYS A 18 28.43 8.72 -3.63
CA LYS A 18 27.38 9.24 -4.50
C LYS A 18 26.86 10.59 -4.04
N SER A 19 27.33 11.14 -2.93
CA SER A 19 26.83 12.39 -2.37
C SER A 19 27.34 13.60 -3.14
N GLN A 20 26.62 14.73 -3.04
CA GLN A 20 27.06 15.96 -3.69
C GLN A 20 28.39 16.46 -3.11
N PHE A 21 28.57 16.31 -1.80
CA PHE A 21 29.82 16.65 -1.13
C PHE A 21 31.01 15.90 -1.75
N TYR A 22 30.90 14.58 -1.91
CA TYR A 22 32.00 13.79 -2.47
C TYR A 22 32.33 14.14 -3.93
N ARG A 23 31.31 14.42 -4.75
CA ARG A 23 31.51 14.80 -6.16
C ARG A 23 32.23 16.14 -6.33
N ASN A 24 32.17 17.00 -5.31
CA ASN A 24 32.75 18.33 -5.32
C ASN A 24 34.06 18.41 -4.51
N LEU A 25 34.58 17.28 -4.01
CA LEU A 25 35.89 17.23 -3.38
C LEU A 25 36.96 17.41 -4.45
N ASP A 26 37.78 18.45 -4.30
CA ASP A 26 39.00 18.59 -5.09
C ASP A 26 39.96 17.43 -4.75
N SER A 27 40.37 16.68 -5.78
CA SER A 27 41.29 15.56 -5.65
C SER A 27 42.69 15.97 -5.18
N GLU A 28 43.01 17.26 -5.14
CA GLU A 28 44.30 17.79 -4.67
C GLU A 28 44.24 18.49 -3.31
N SER A 29 43.04 18.68 -2.71
CA SER A 29 42.89 19.41 -1.43
C SER A 29 43.42 18.64 -0.20
N GLU A 30 44.19 19.33 0.65
CA GLU A 30 44.65 18.87 1.97
C GLU A 30 43.57 19.00 3.08
N GLU A 31 42.52 19.82 2.86
CA GLU A 31 41.39 20.00 3.82
C GLU A 31 40.56 18.73 4.04
N LYS A 32 40.78 17.72 3.19
CA LYS A 32 40.22 16.36 3.24
C LYS A 32 40.28 15.71 4.63
N ILE A 33 41.31 16.02 5.41
CA ILE A 33 41.57 15.41 6.72
C ILE A 33 40.62 15.95 7.81
N PHE A 34 40.16 17.21 7.70
CA PHE A 34 39.38 17.88 8.75
C PHE A 34 37.88 17.57 8.76
N ILE A 35 37.30 17.23 7.61
CA ILE A 35 35.87 16.90 7.46
C ILE A 35 35.44 15.74 8.39
N LEU A 36 36.40 14.87 8.73
CA LEU A 36 36.21 13.63 9.46
C LEU A 36 36.23 13.84 10.99
N HIS A 37 36.77 14.97 11.45
CA HIS A 37 36.59 15.46 12.82
C HIS A 37 35.24 16.18 13.01
N ILE A 38 34.66 16.71 11.93
CA ILE A 38 33.42 17.48 11.95
C ILE A 38 32.19 16.57 11.92
N CYS A 39 32.27 15.38 11.29
CA CYS A 39 31.12 14.51 11.08
C CYS A 39 31.35 13.02 11.42
N PRO A 40 31.31 12.62 12.71
CA PRO A 40 31.46 11.21 13.09
C PRO A 40 30.30 10.35 12.59
N ILE A 41 30.61 9.23 11.93
CA ILE A 41 29.62 8.26 11.44
C ILE A 41 29.31 7.24 12.54
N ASP A 42 28.10 7.30 13.07
CA ASP A 42 27.53 6.28 13.97
C ASP A 42 26.23 5.77 13.37
N GLU A 43 26.30 4.69 12.59
CA GLU A 43 25.13 4.09 11.93
C GLU A 43 24.12 3.45 12.90
N GLN A 44 24.43 3.38 14.19
CA GLN A 44 23.51 2.88 15.21
C GLN A 44 22.72 4.00 15.88
N ASN A 45 23.25 5.22 15.87
CA ASN A 45 22.60 6.41 16.42
C ASN A 45 21.89 7.21 15.30
N ILE A 46 20.56 7.21 15.32
CA ILE A 46 19.73 7.90 14.32
C ILE A 46 20.12 9.38 14.15
N ASN A 47 20.40 10.09 15.25
CA ASN A 47 20.68 11.52 15.18
C ASN A 47 22.02 11.77 14.50
N LYS A 48 23.07 11.08 14.96
CA LYS A 48 24.40 11.19 14.36
C LYS A 48 24.39 10.75 12.91
N PHE A 49 23.80 9.58 12.62
CA PHE A 49 23.70 9.09 11.24
C PHE A 49 22.91 10.05 10.36
N GLY A 50 21.78 10.58 10.84
CA GLY A 50 20.99 11.55 10.09
C GLY A 50 21.75 12.85 9.82
N GLN A 51 22.49 13.37 10.81
CA GLN A 51 23.36 14.54 10.66
C GLN A 51 24.47 14.28 9.64
N THR A 52 25.05 13.08 9.62
CA THR A 52 25.99 12.66 8.59
C THR A 52 25.36 12.69 7.21
N LEU A 53 24.19 12.08 7.04
CA LEU A 53 23.53 12.03 5.73
C LEU A 53 23.17 13.44 5.22
N ASP A 54 22.77 14.34 6.12
CA ASP A 54 22.49 15.75 5.81
C ASP A 54 23.77 16.51 5.44
N PHE A 55 24.85 16.35 6.21
CA PHE A 55 26.15 16.98 5.96
C PHE A 55 26.72 16.58 4.59
N TRP A 56 26.73 15.28 4.30
CA TRP A 56 27.22 14.76 3.03
C TRP A 56 26.29 15.12 1.86
N ASN A 57 25.07 15.58 2.14
CA ASN A 57 24.00 15.85 1.19
C ASN A 57 23.81 14.68 0.20
N VAL A 58 23.47 13.51 0.74
CA VAL A 58 23.26 12.31 -0.08
C VAL A 58 21.97 12.42 -0.92
N ASP A 59 22.08 12.12 -2.21
CA ASP A 59 20.91 12.10 -3.11
C ASP A 59 19.85 11.08 -2.64
N LYS A 60 20.32 9.91 -2.21
CA LYS A 60 19.50 8.79 -1.74
C LYS A 60 19.98 8.32 -0.38
N LEU A 61 19.05 8.25 0.56
CA LEU A 61 19.32 7.71 1.89
C LEU A 61 19.60 6.20 1.81
N PRO A 62 20.55 5.67 2.59
CA PRO A 62 20.89 4.26 2.55
C PRO A 62 19.80 3.41 3.22
N ILE A 63 19.64 2.18 2.74
CA ILE A 63 18.62 1.23 3.21
C ILE A 63 18.76 0.94 4.72
N CYS A 64 19.99 0.84 5.23
CA CYS A 64 20.27 0.64 6.65
C CYS A 64 19.67 1.74 7.53
N PHE A 65 19.66 2.99 7.07
CA PHE A 65 19.08 4.11 7.81
C PHE A 65 17.55 4.01 7.90
N PHE A 66 16.87 3.62 6.81
CA PHE A 66 15.43 3.33 6.87
C PHE A 66 15.11 2.19 7.84
N TYR A 67 15.93 1.13 7.87
CA TYR A 67 15.77 0.04 8.83
C TYR A 67 15.95 0.50 10.28
N LEU A 68 16.92 1.37 10.53
CA LEU A 68 17.19 1.93 11.86
C LEU A 68 16.01 2.76 12.36
N ILE A 69 15.49 3.67 11.53
CA ILE A 69 14.29 4.45 11.80
C ILE A 69 13.11 3.52 12.09
N TRP A 70 12.86 2.53 11.22
CA TRP A 70 11.79 1.55 11.43
C TRP A 70 11.94 0.80 12.76
N LYS A 71 13.15 0.33 13.10
CA LYS A 71 13.41 -0.41 14.35
C LYS A 71 13.06 0.42 15.58
N LYS A 72 13.26 1.74 15.54
CA LYS A 72 12.88 2.64 16.64
C LYS A 72 11.38 2.95 16.63
N ILE A 73 10.83 3.43 15.51
CA ILE A 73 9.42 3.85 15.49
C ILE A 73 8.45 2.68 15.62
N LYS A 74 8.81 1.46 15.15
CA LYS A 74 7.91 0.29 15.21
C LYS A 74 7.46 -0.07 16.62
N LYS A 75 8.33 0.18 17.62
CA LYS A 75 8.04 -0.06 19.05
C LYS A 75 7.06 0.99 19.60
N TYR A 76 7.07 2.18 19.01
CA TYR A 76 6.31 3.33 19.46
C TYR A 76 5.07 3.63 18.61
N LEU A 77 4.69 2.74 17.69
CA LEU A 77 3.49 2.93 16.87
C LEU A 77 2.20 3.03 17.69
N ILE A 78 2.25 2.62 18.96
CA ILE A 78 1.16 2.73 19.92
C ILE A 78 1.07 4.16 20.48
N SER A 79 2.22 4.80 20.72
CA SER A 79 2.34 6.15 21.25
C SER A 79 2.81 7.06 20.12
N PHE A 80 1.88 7.53 19.29
CA PHE A 80 2.18 8.33 18.10
C PHE A 80 3.07 9.55 18.40
N GLU A 81 3.03 10.09 19.62
CA GLU A 81 3.91 11.12 20.16
C GLU A 81 5.41 10.85 19.91
N LYS A 82 5.85 9.61 20.09
CA LYS A 82 7.25 9.25 19.86
C LYS A 82 7.59 9.16 18.38
N VAL A 83 6.62 8.83 17.52
CA VAL A 83 6.78 8.89 16.06
C VAL A 83 6.84 10.36 15.60
N GLU A 84 6.04 11.22 16.22
CA GLU A 84 6.04 12.66 15.99
C GLU A 84 7.39 13.32 16.26
N LYS A 85 8.08 12.91 17.32
CA LYS A 85 9.45 13.38 17.59
C LYS A 85 10.38 13.20 16.38
N TYR A 86 10.26 12.10 15.64
CA TYR A 86 11.07 11.86 14.44
C TYR A 86 10.56 12.62 13.21
N LEU A 87 9.25 12.80 13.08
CA LEU A 87 8.64 13.61 12.00
C LEU A 87 8.93 15.10 12.14
N ASN A 88 9.10 15.59 13.37
CA ASN A 88 9.42 16.97 13.71
C ASN A 88 10.91 17.14 14.05
N SER A 89 11.76 16.17 13.69
CA SER A 89 13.20 16.30 13.88
C SER A 89 13.75 17.47 13.06
N ASN A 90 14.68 18.23 13.65
CA ASN A 90 15.47 19.24 12.96
C ASN A 90 16.48 18.64 11.98
N ILE A 91 16.62 17.31 11.96
CA ILE A 91 17.49 16.58 11.04
C ILE A 91 16.65 16.16 9.82
N GLN A 92 16.97 16.71 8.66
CA GLN A 92 16.17 16.58 7.45
C GLN A 92 16.14 15.14 6.94
N SER A 93 17.27 14.43 7.00
CA SER A 93 17.35 13.00 6.65
C SER A 93 16.47 12.15 7.56
N VAL A 94 16.44 12.42 8.88
CA VAL A 94 15.55 11.73 9.82
C VAL A 94 14.09 11.96 9.45
N LYS A 95 13.73 13.21 9.17
CA LYS A 95 12.36 13.58 8.77
C LYS A 95 11.95 12.91 7.46
N LYS A 96 12.82 12.92 6.44
CA LYS A 96 12.60 12.28 5.13
C LYS A 96 12.47 10.76 5.27
N ALA A 97 13.42 10.11 5.94
CA ALA A 97 13.37 8.67 6.18
C ALA A 97 12.14 8.26 6.98
N THR A 98 11.76 9.02 8.01
CA THR A 98 10.57 8.73 8.82
C THR A 98 9.29 8.81 7.99
N LYS A 99 9.15 9.84 7.16
CA LYS A 99 8.03 9.96 6.22
C LYS A 99 7.97 8.76 5.27
N ASP A 100 9.10 8.38 4.68
CA ASP A 100 9.17 7.24 3.76
C ASP A 100 8.91 5.90 4.44
N VAL A 101 9.46 5.67 5.64
CA VAL A 101 9.19 4.45 6.43
C VAL A 101 7.72 4.38 6.77
N ILE A 102 7.12 5.46 7.28
CA ILE A 102 5.70 5.46 7.59
C ILE A 102 4.89 5.25 6.31
N ARG A 103 5.26 5.83 5.16
CA ARG A 103 4.57 5.59 3.88
C ARG A 103 4.63 4.11 3.47
N ILE A 104 5.81 3.51 3.53
CA ILE A 104 6.05 2.10 3.18
C ILE A 104 5.35 1.16 4.16
N LYS A 105 5.33 1.52 5.46
CA LYS A 105 4.80 0.69 6.55
C LYS A 105 3.42 1.14 7.03
N PHE A 106 2.77 2.08 6.34
CA PHE A 106 1.58 2.80 6.80
C PHE A 106 0.48 1.82 7.20
N TYR A 107 0.27 0.79 6.39
CA TYR A 107 -0.70 -0.25 6.69
C TYR A 107 -0.43 -0.96 8.03
N ILE A 108 0.82 -1.40 8.26
CA ILE A 108 1.17 -2.12 9.49
C ILE A 108 0.92 -1.22 10.69
N ILE A 109 1.13 0.08 10.52
CA ILE A 109 0.87 1.12 11.52
C ILE A 109 -0.65 1.26 11.73
N PHE A 110 -1.40 1.50 10.66
CA PHE A 110 -2.86 1.66 10.67
C PHE A 110 -3.57 0.45 11.28
N ASN A 111 -3.24 -0.77 10.85
CA ASN A 111 -3.84 -1.98 11.41
C ASN A 111 -3.50 -2.21 12.88
N LYS A 112 -2.30 -1.81 13.33
CA LYS A 112 -1.97 -1.85 14.76
C LYS A 112 -2.75 -0.81 15.56
N LEU A 113 -2.97 0.38 15.00
CA LEU A 113 -3.75 1.44 15.63
C LEU A 113 -5.24 1.04 15.72
N LEU A 114 -5.81 0.47 14.66
CA LEU A 114 -7.18 -0.07 14.66
C LEU A 114 -7.37 -1.14 15.73
N LYS A 115 -6.47 -2.14 15.81
CA LYS A 115 -6.51 -3.19 16.83
C LYS A 115 -6.45 -2.67 18.27
N LYS A 116 -5.92 -1.46 18.47
CA LYS A 116 -5.79 -0.81 19.77
C LYS A 116 -6.86 0.24 20.03
N ASN A 117 -7.88 0.32 19.17
CA ASN A 117 -8.96 1.31 19.21
C ASN A 117 -8.46 2.75 19.38
N SER A 118 -7.30 3.05 18.78
CA SER A 118 -6.57 4.29 18.98
C SER A 118 -6.95 5.36 17.94
N LEU A 119 -8.24 5.71 17.90
CA LEU A 119 -8.84 6.56 16.85
C LEU A 119 -8.15 7.94 16.75
N ILE A 120 -7.82 8.56 17.88
CA ILE A 120 -7.12 9.87 17.93
C ILE A 120 -5.81 9.83 17.13
N TYR A 121 -5.04 8.75 17.24
CA TYR A 121 -3.76 8.62 16.54
C TYR A 121 -3.93 8.30 15.06
N ILE A 122 -5.06 7.70 14.68
CA ILE A 122 -5.40 7.50 13.27
C ILE A 122 -5.74 8.83 12.62
N ASP A 123 -6.49 9.71 13.29
CA ASP A 123 -6.79 11.05 12.77
C ASP A 123 -5.52 11.91 12.64
N GLN A 124 -4.62 11.87 13.61
CA GLN A 124 -3.34 12.57 13.52
C GLN A 124 -2.46 12.03 12.38
N LEU A 125 -2.48 10.71 12.17
CA LEU A 125 -1.81 10.07 11.05
C LEU A 125 -2.42 10.57 9.72
N PHE A 126 -3.74 10.56 9.56
CA PHE A 126 -4.38 11.06 8.35
C PHE A 126 -4.13 12.56 8.10
N LYS A 127 -4.27 13.43 9.10
CA LYS A 127 -3.98 14.88 8.97
C LYS A 127 -2.55 15.17 8.49
N ARG A 128 -1.58 14.37 8.94
CA ARG A 128 -0.18 14.50 8.47
C ARG A 128 0.03 13.97 7.07
N TYR A 129 -0.79 13.01 6.63
CA TYR A 129 -0.73 12.43 5.30
C TYR A 129 -1.56 13.17 4.25
N GLU A 130 -2.56 13.95 4.67
CA GLU A 130 -3.36 14.83 3.82
C GLU A 130 -2.48 15.85 3.08
N LYS A 131 -1.37 16.28 3.69
CA LYS A 131 -0.34 17.11 3.02
C LYS A 131 0.38 16.41 1.86
N PHE A 132 0.23 15.10 1.70
CA PHE A 132 0.72 14.32 0.55
C PHE A 132 -0.46 13.99 -0.39
N LYS A 133 -0.74 14.92 -1.32
CA LYS A 133 -1.77 14.94 -2.40
C LYS A 133 -2.57 13.63 -2.62
N ASN A 134 -3.91 13.76 -2.62
CA ASN A 134 -5.06 12.94 -3.08
C ASN A 134 -4.92 11.44 -3.46
N ASN A 135 -3.79 10.94 -3.99
CA ASN A 135 -3.63 9.52 -4.33
C ASN A 135 -3.32 8.63 -3.12
N SER A 136 -2.96 9.21 -1.98
CA SER A 136 -2.57 8.47 -0.77
C SER A 136 -3.75 7.72 -0.14
N LEU A 137 -4.91 8.37 0.01
CA LEU A 137 -6.10 7.75 0.62
C LEU A 137 -6.74 6.67 -0.25
N THR A 138 -6.77 6.84 -1.58
CA THR A 138 -7.23 5.80 -2.52
C THR A 138 -6.38 4.52 -2.42
N ILE A 139 -5.05 4.65 -2.28
CA ILE A 139 -4.16 3.51 -2.06
C ILE A 139 -4.56 2.77 -0.77
N PHE A 140 -4.97 3.49 0.28
CA PHE A 140 -5.42 2.89 1.53
C PHE A 140 -6.79 2.21 1.41
N LEU A 141 -7.73 2.77 0.66
CA LEU A 141 -9.01 2.11 0.35
C LEU A 141 -8.78 0.81 -0.44
N ILE A 142 -7.95 0.82 -1.49
CA ILE A 142 -7.54 -0.39 -2.24
C ILE A 142 -6.92 -1.42 -1.30
N TYR A 143 -6.11 -0.95 -0.36
CA TYR A 143 -5.47 -1.81 0.61
C TYR A 143 -6.49 -2.47 1.55
N CYS A 144 -7.44 -1.71 2.10
CA CYS A 144 -8.52 -2.24 2.94
C CYS A 144 -9.30 -3.33 2.18
N ILE A 145 -9.57 -3.11 0.89
CA ILE A 145 -10.17 -4.12 0.00
C ILE A 145 -9.30 -5.37 -0.12
N LYS A 146 -7.98 -5.24 -0.33
CA LYS A 146 -7.06 -6.40 -0.39
C LYS A 146 -7.11 -7.26 0.86
N LYS A 147 -7.26 -6.64 2.03
CA LYS A 147 -7.25 -7.30 3.34
C LYS A 147 -8.63 -7.56 3.95
N GLU A 148 -9.70 -7.21 3.24
CA GLU A 148 -11.08 -7.40 3.70
C GLU A 148 -11.37 -6.71 5.05
N ASN A 149 -10.74 -5.55 5.27
CA ASN A 149 -10.91 -4.73 6.46
C ASN A 149 -11.97 -3.63 6.22
N ILE A 150 -13.25 -3.97 6.40
CA ILE A 150 -14.37 -3.02 6.26
C ILE A 150 -14.26 -1.87 7.27
N GLU A 151 -13.97 -2.16 8.54
CA GLU A 151 -13.87 -1.13 9.58
C GLU A 151 -12.83 -0.06 9.24
N GLY A 152 -11.67 -0.48 8.76
CA GLY A 152 -10.62 0.43 8.30
C GLY A 152 -11.03 1.24 7.08
N PHE A 153 -11.80 0.65 6.16
CA PHE A 153 -12.37 1.36 5.02
C PHE A 153 -13.35 2.43 5.49
N GLU A 154 -14.30 2.09 6.36
CA GLU A 154 -15.29 3.03 6.89
C GLU A 154 -14.68 4.17 7.70
N LEU A 155 -13.58 3.90 8.42
CA LEU A 155 -12.85 4.93 9.11
C LEU A 155 -12.27 5.98 8.15
N ILE A 156 -11.69 5.53 7.03
CA ILE A 156 -11.17 6.42 5.98
C ILE A 156 -12.32 7.22 5.35
N ILE A 157 -13.44 6.57 5.02
CA ILE A 157 -14.63 7.22 4.45
C ILE A 157 -15.16 8.33 5.36
N ARG A 158 -15.28 8.05 6.67
CA ARG A 158 -15.70 9.05 7.67
C ARG A 158 -14.70 10.19 7.80
N TYR A 159 -13.40 9.89 7.80
CA TYR A 159 -12.36 10.92 7.84
C TYR A 159 -12.45 11.85 6.63
N GLU A 160 -12.65 11.30 5.43
CA GLU A 160 -12.84 12.06 4.19
C GLU A 160 -14.22 12.74 4.11
N LYS A 161 -15.07 12.59 5.13
CA LYS A 161 -16.45 13.11 5.18
C LYS A 161 -17.28 12.71 3.95
N ILE A 162 -17.03 11.50 3.45
CA ILE A 162 -17.77 10.94 2.33
C ILE A 162 -18.99 10.23 2.88
N TYR A 163 -20.18 10.68 2.51
CA TYR A 163 -21.43 10.04 2.85
C TYR A 163 -21.98 9.31 1.63
N PHE A 164 -22.58 8.14 1.85
CA PHE A 164 -23.29 7.40 0.81
C PHE A 164 -24.79 7.73 0.95
N PRO A 165 -25.49 8.15 -0.12
CA PRO A 165 -25.04 8.22 -1.51
C PRO A 165 -24.38 9.57 -1.93
N GLU A 166 -24.27 10.57 -1.05
CA GLU A 166 -23.77 11.93 -1.36
C GLU A 166 -22.42 12.01 -2.12
N MET A 167 -21.60 10.95 -2.12
CA MET A 167 -20.42 10.81 -3.00
C MET A 167 -20.69 11.06 -4.50
N TYR A 168 -21.95 10.93 -4.95
CA TYR A 168 -22.37 11.23 -6.32
C TYR A 168 -22.28 12.72 -6.65
N GLU A 169 -22.62 13.58 -5.69
CA GLU A 169 -22.66 15.04 -5.87
C GLU A 169 -21.26 15.65 -5.80
N ASN A 170 -20.40 15.07 -4.96
CA ASN A 170 -19.04 15.56 -4.71
C ASN A 170 -17.99 15.04 -5.72
N GLY A 171 -18.39 14.35 -6.79
CA GLY A 171 -17.48 13.84 -7.82
C GLY A 171 -16.62 12.63 -7.41
N GLU A 172 -16.72 12.15 -6.17
CA GLU A 172 -16.00 10.96 -5.66
C GLU A 172 -16.48 9.66 -6.32
N ILE A 173 -17.63 9.67 -6.99
CA ILE A 173 -18.19 8.48 -7.64
C ILE A 173 -17.21 7.76 -8.57
N ASN A 174 -16.33 8.49 -9.26
CA ASN A 174 -15.36 7.87 -10.17
C ASN A 174 -14.35 7.01 -9.39
N ARG A 175 -13.88 7.50 -8.24
CA ARG A 175 -13.00 6.75 -7.33
C ARG A 175 -13.69 5.48 -6.83
N PHE A 176 -14.94 5.56 -6.37
CA PHE A 176 -15.66 4.38 -5.89
C PHE A 176 -15.99 3.40 -7.01
N LYS A 177 -16.28 3.87 -8.23
CA LYS A 177 -16.41 3.02 -9.42
C LYS A 177 -15.11 2.29 -9.72
N GLU A 178 -13.95 2.93 -9.61
CA GLU A 178 -12.65 2.27 -9.75
C GLU A 178 -12.39 1.22 -8.66
N LEU A 179 -12.71 1.53 -7.39
CA LEU A 179 -12.61 0.58 -6.28
C LEU A 179 -13.54 -0.62 -6.45
N PHE A 180 -14.76 -0.39 -6.93
CA PHE A 180 -15.75 -1.42 -7.25
C PHE A 180 -15.25 -2.36 -8.36
N ASN A 181 -14.74 -1.78 -9.44
CA ASN A 181 -14.11 -2.51 -10.54
C ASN A 181 -12.88 -3.31 -10.08
N TYR A 182 -12.08 -2.73 -9.18
CA TYR A 182 -10.95 -3.42 -8.56
C TYR A 182 -11.41 -4.66 -7.79
N CYS A 183 -12.52 -4.58 -7.05
CA CYS A 183 -13.07 -5.72 -6.31
C CYS A 183 -13.44 -6.88 -7.24
N MET A 184 -14.13 -6.58 -8.35
CA MET A 184 -14.51 -7.59 -9.35
C MET A 184 -13.27 -8.26 -9.98
N ARG A 185 -12.29 -7.45 -10.41
CA ARG A 185 -11.05 -7.93 -11.03
C ARG A 185 -10.18 -8.78 -10.11
N LYS A 186 -10.32 -8.61 -8.80
CA LYS A 186 -9.50 -9.30 -7.79
C LYS A 186 -10.27 -10.38 -7.01
N GLY A 187 -11.55 -10.62 -7.33
CA GLY A 187 -12.37 -11.59 -6.61
C GLY A 187 -12.53 -11.19 -5.15
N LYS A 188 -12.89 -9.93 -4.87
CA LYS A 188 -13.14 -9.43 -3.51
C LYS A 188 -14.62 -9.30 -3.25
N TYR A 189 -15.29 -10.45 -3.06
CA TYR A 189 -16.74 -10.52 -2.95
C TYR A 189 -17.31 -9.67 -1.82
N ILE A 190 -16.71 -9.73 -0.63
CA ILE A 190 -17.18 -8.99 0.55
C ILE A 190 -17.26 -7.48 0.25
N PHE A 191 -16.18 -6.91 -0.29
CA PHE A 191 -16.11 -5.49 -0.64
C PHE A 191 -16.93 -5.13 -1.88
N PHE A 192 -17.02 -6.04 -2.85
CA PHE A 192 -17.86 -5.88 -4.02
C PHE A 192 -19.33 -5.73 -3.62
N LYS A 193 -19.83 -6.65 -2.79
CA LYS A 193 -21.18 -6.59 -2.21
C LYS A 193 -21.38 -5.31 -1.39
N TYR A 194 -20.46 -5.01 -0.48
CA TYR A 194 -20.51 -3.82 0.38
C TYR A 194 -20.67 -2.51 -0.41
N LEU A 195 -19.85 -2.31 -1.44
CA LEU A 195 -19.90 -1.09 -2.26
C LEU A 195 -21.20 -1.00 -3.08
N HIS A 196 -21.69 -2.12 -3.61
CA HIS A 196 -22.97 -2.15 -4.32
C HIS A 196 -24.15 -1.81 -3.40
N GLU A 197 -24.18 -2.36 -2.18
CA GLU A 197 -25.22 -2.08 -1.18
C GLU A 197 -25.21 -0.61 -0.73
N ARG A 198 -24.07 0.09 -0.84
CA ARG A 198 -23.94 1.54 -0.64
C ARG A 198 -24.25 2.36 -1.88
N GLY A 199 -24.81 1.72 -2.91
CA GLY A 199 -25.36 2.36 -4.09
C GLY A 199 -24.39 2.47 -5.27
N VAL A 200 -23.15 1.95 -5.21
CA VAL A 200 -22.23 1.99 -6.37
C VAL A 200 -22.76 1.10 -7.49
N GLU A 201 -23.04 1.71 -8.65
CA GLU A 201 -23.63 1.00 -9.80
C GLU A 201 -22.67 0.00 -10.46
N PHE A 202 -23.25 -1.08 -10.99
CA PHE A 202 -22.52 -2.03 -11.82
C PHE A 202 -22.08 -1.40 -13.16
N LYS A 203 -20.78 -1.52 -13.48
CA LYS A 203 -20.27 -1.34 -14.85
C LYS A 203 -19.75 -2.66 -15.42
N ASN A 204 -20.20 -3.00 -16.63
CA ASN A 204 -19.87 -4.26 -17.33
C ASN A 204 -18.39 -4.44 -17.71
N LEU A 205 -17.53 -3.44 -17.50
CA LEU A 205 -16.18 -3.38 -18.05
C LEU A 205 -15.23 -4.49 -17.56
N TYR A 206 -15.48 -5.10 -16.40
CA TYR A 206 -14.52 -6.03 -15.77
C TYR A 206 -15.06 -7.44 -15.50
N ILE A 207 -16.26 -7.76 -15.99
CA ILE A 207 -16.86 -9.09 -15.84
C ILE A 207 -16.03 -10.14 -16.56
N SER A 208 -15.50 -9.82 -17.74
CA SER A 208 -14.61 -10.70 -18.52
C SER A 208 -13.38 -11.15 -17.72
N SER A 209 -12.84 -10.27 -16.88
CA SER A 209 -11.69 -10.59 -16.01
C SER A 209 -12.07 -11.58 -14.91
N ALA A 210 -13.30 -11.49 -14.38
CA ALA A 210 -13.79 -12.44 -13.39
C ALA A 210 -14.07 -13.82 -14.02
N ILE A 211 -14.61 -13.84 -15.25
CA ILE A 211 -14.86 -15.08 -15.99
C ILE A 211 -13.56 -15.85 -16.27
N LYS A 212 -12.47 -15.16 -16.63
CA LYS A 212 -11.15 -15.80 -16.84
C LYS A 212 -10.61 -16.52 -15.60
N LYS A 213 -11.15 -16.24 -14.41
CA LYS A 213 -10.71 -16.79 -13.13
C LYS A 213 -11.85 -17.47 -12.38
N ILE A 214 -12.89 -17.90 -13.11
CA ILE A 214 -14.15 -18.37 -12.53
C ILE A 214 -14.01 -19.69 -11.75
N GLU A 215 -12.91 -20.42 -11.93
CA GLU A 215 -12.56 -21.58 -11.09
C GLU A 215 -12.34 -21.20 -9.62
N ASN A 216 -11.99 -19.94 -9.34
CA ASN A 216 -11.84 -19.45 -7.98
C ASN A 216 -13.20 -19.06 -7.37
N LYS A 217 -13.52 -19.67 -6.22
CA LYS A 217 -14.79 -19.49 -5.50
C LYS A 217 -15.17 -18.03 -5.23
N GLU A 218 -14.20 -17.15 -4.96
CA GLU A 218 -14.51 -15.74 -4.71
C GLU A 218 -14.97 -15.01 -5.98
N TYR A 219 -14.41 -15.38 -7.14
CA TYR A 219 -14.87 -14.85 -8.43
C TYR A 219 -16.26 -15.40 -8.80
N GLN A 220 -16.56 -16.66 -8.45
CA GLN A 220 -17.91 -17.22 -8.59
C GLN A 220 -18.92 -16.44 -7.75
N LYS A 221 -18.61 -16.16 -6.48
CA LYS A 221 -19.48 -15.35 -5.61
C LYS A 221 -19.71 -13.95 -6.19
N CYS A 222 -18.65 -13.28 -6.67
CA CYS A 222 -18.78 -11.98 -7.33
C CYS A 222 -19.67 -12.06 -8.58
N LEU A 223 -19.45 -13.05 -9.46
CA LEU A 223 -20.21 -13.19 -10.71
C LEU A 223 -21.67 -13.54 -10.44
N LYS A 224 -21.94 -14.47 -9.52
CA LYS A 224 -23.30 -14.83 -9.10
C LYS A 224 -24.02 -13.61 -8.54
N TYR A 225 -23.41 -12.90 -7.59
CA TYR A 225 -23.98 -11.68 -7.03
C TYR A 225 -24.25 -10.61 -8.09
N PHE A 226 -23.33 -10.43 -9.04
CA PHE A 226 -23.55 -9.53 -10.18
C PHE A 226 -24.80 -9.93 -10.98
N VAL A 227 -24.92 -11.20 -11.39
CA VAL A 227 -26.05 -11.70 -12.19
C VAL A 227 -27.38 -11.53 -11.45
N ASP A 228 -27.39 -11.79 -10.15
CA ASP A 228 -28.59 -11.72 -9.33
C ASP A 228 -29.09 -10.27 -9.15
N ASN A 229 -28.19 -9.28 -9.17
CA ASN A 229 -28.52 -7.89 -8.80
C ASN A 229 -28.52 -6.90 -9.99
N VAL A 230 -27.99 -7.29 -11.16
CA VAL A 230 -28.01 -6.42 -12.33
C VAL A 230 -29.41 -6.36 -12.95
N LYS A 231 -30.02 -5.16 -12.95
CA LYS A 231 -31.39 -4.96 -13.44
C LYS A 231 -31.51 -5.08 -14.98
N ASN A 232 -30.55 -4.51 -15.72
CA ASN A 232 -30.64 -4.36 -17.18
C ASN A 232 -29.73 -5.32 -17.95
N LEU A 233 -29.73 -6.60 -17.56
CA LEU A 233 -28.96 -7.62 -18.26
C LEU A 233 -29.84 -8.37 -19.25
N SER A 234 -29.45 -8.38 -20.53
CA SER A 234 -30.18 -9.15 -21.54
C SER A 234 -30.21 -10.64 -21.20
N GLN A 235 -31.29 -11.32 -21.63
CA GLN A 235 -31.48 -12.75 -21.38
C GLN A 235 -30.27 -13.57 -21.85
N TRP A 236 -29.77 -13.33 -23.07
CA TRP A 236 -28.58 -13.99 -23.60
C TRP A 236 -27.34 -13.82 -22.69
N LYS A 237 -27.11 -12.62 -22.14
CA LYS A 237 -25.96 -12.39 -21.24
C LYS A 237 -26.13 -13.13 -19.92
N ARG A 238 -27.36 -13.16 -19.38
CA ARG A 238 -27.70 -13.89 -18.16
C ARG A 238 -27.44 -15.40 -18.35
N GLU A 239 -27.90 -15.96 -19.46
CA GLU A 239 -27.66 -17.36 -19.83
C GLU A 239 -26.16 -17.67 -20.00
N TYR A 240 -25.42 -16.78 -20.67
CA TYR A 240 -23.97 -16.91 -20.84
C TYR A 240 -23.23 -16.97 -19.50
N PHE A 241 -23.53 -16.07 -18.57
CA PHE A 241 -22.90 -16.08 -17.24
C PHE A 241 -23.31 -17.30 -16.40
N ASN A 242 -24.58 -17.69 -16.46
CA ASN A 242 -25.06 -18.90 -15.79
C ASN A 242 -24.38 -20.16 -16.32
N ARG A 243 -24.16 -20.26 -17.64
CA ARG A 243 -23.40 -21.35 -18.24
C ARG A 243 -21.96 -21.36 -17.74
N LYS A 244 -21.30 -20.21 -17.69
CA LYS A 244 -19.92 -20.09 -17.17
C LYS A 244 -19.80 -20.48 -15.70
N LEU A 245 -20.81 -20.18 -14.87
CA LEU A 245 -20.87 -20.62 -13.48
C LEU A 245 -21.05 -22.14 -13.38
N LYS A 246 -21.90 -22.74 -14.23
CA LYS A 246 -22.14 -24.19 -14.26
C LYS A 246 -20.92 -25.00 -14.74
N GLU A 247 -20.19 -24.49 -15.72
CA GLU A 247 -18.94 -25.11 -16.22
C GLU A 247 -17.88 -25.30 -15.11
N THR A 248 -17.94 -24.51 -14.04
CA THR A 248 -17.01 -24.59 -12.89
C THR A 248 -17.52 -25.37 -11.68
N ASP A 249 -18.73 -25.91 -11.75
CA ASP A 249 -19.29 -26.78 -10.71
C ASP A 249 -18.59 -28.15 -10.81
N PRO A 250 -18.06 -28.74 -9.70
CA PRO A 250 -17.46 -30.09 -9.71
C PRO A 250 -18.32 -31.16 -10.39
N TYR A 251 -19.64 -30.94 -10.39
CA TYR A 251 -20.62 -31.80 -11.06
C TYR A 251 -20.41 -31.93 -12.58
N PHE A 252 -19.86 -30.91 -13.26
CA PHE A 252 -19.58 -30.93 -14.70
C PHE A 252 -18.23 -31.57 -15.04
N PHE A 253 -17.20 -31.41 -14.20
CA PHE A 253 -15.93 -32.12 -14.36
C PHE A 253 -16.10 -33.65 -14.22
N GLY A 254 -16.98 -34.10 -13.32
CA GLY A 254 -17.30 -35.52 -13.15
C GLY A 254 -17.99 -36.15 -14.37
N LYS A 255 -18.84 -35.40 -15.10
CA LYS A 255 -19.48 -35.89 -16.34
C LYS A 255 -18.58 -35.84 -17.57
N GLY A 256 -17.65 -34.88 -17.67
CA GLY A 256 -16.64 -34.86 -18.74
C GLY A 256 -15.71 -36.08 -18.70
N MET A 257 -15.29 -36.49 -17.50
CA MET A 257 -14.49 -37.71 -17.30
C MET A 257 -15.29 -39.00 -17.53
N ASN A 258 -16.58 -39.04 -17.17
CA ASN A 258 -17.43 -40.20 -17.44
C ASN A 258 -17.78 -40.34 -18.93
N LEU A 259 -17.90 -39.25 -19.70
CA LEU A 259 -18.08 -39.32 -21.15
C LEU A 259 -16.80 -39.79 -21.86
N LEU A 260 -15.61 -39.42 -21.39
CA LEU A 260 -14.35 -39.94 -21.93
C LEU A 260 -14.15 -41.44 -21.62
N ARG A 261 -14.57 -41.92 -20.43
CA ARG A 261 -14.53 -43.35 -20.11
C ARG A 261 -15.48 -44.22 -20.94
N ILE A 262 -16.55 -43.65 -21.48
CA ILE A 262 -17.47 -44.38 -22.38
C ILE A 262 -16.90 -44.46 -23.81
N TYR A 263 -15.96 -43.59 -24.19
CA TYR A 263 -15.27 -43.62 -25.49
C TYR A 263 -13.91 -44.34 -25.47
N GLU A 264 -13.36 -44.69 -24.30
CA GLU A 264 -12.16 -45.52 -24.17
C GLU A 264 -12.48 -47.02 -23.98
N SER A 265 -13.77 -47.40 -24.05
CA SER A 265 -14.24 -48.77 -23.86
C SER A 265 -14.89 -49.40 -25.09
N ASP A 266 -14.64 -48.86 -26.29
CA ASP A 266 -14.86 -49.52 -27.58
C ASP A 266 -13.54 -49.64 -28.36
#